data_AF-A0A6L8CSE2-F1
#
_entry.id   AF-A0A6L8CSE2-F1
#
_cell.length_a   1.000
_cell.length_b   1.000
_cell.length_c   1.000
_cell.angle_alpha   90.00
_cell.angle_beta   90.00
_cell.angle_gamma   90.00
#
_symmetry.space_group_name_H-M   'P 1'
#
loop_
_entity.id
_entity.type
_entity.pdbx_description
1 polymer ?
#
loop_
_entity_poly.entity_id
_entity_poly.type
_entity_poly.pdbx_seq_one_letter_code
_entity_poly.pdbx_strand_id
1 'polypeptide(L)'
;MTRIQRDTLAYALIVLASVVLLAWAIPKYTPPYPGYGASPALVPNVAVAVMLVMAVLAIVRTEVARRRGTRLDAEKSEFPEEGGGTGFTQVGRLDILHLLKYMVPAALFVVGIHTVGYIASALGFMLLLQYLVGARSHIRILAISVIAVALMYAVMRYGFGVPIPGL
;
A
#
# COMPACT_ATOMS: atom_id res chain seq x y z
N MET A 1 -1.29 17.57 -22.47
CA MET A 1 -2.20 17.39 -21.33
C MET A 1 -1.82 18.37 -20.23
N THR A 2 -2.79 19.06 -19.62
CA THR A 2 -2.52 19.91 -18.45
C THR A 2 -2.29 19.03 -17.21
N ARG A 3 -1.52 19.51 -16.22
CA ARG A 3 -1.24 18.76 -14.98
C ARG A 3 -2.53 18.29 -14.29
N ILE A 4 -3.54 19.17 -14.24
CA ILE A 4 -4.86 18.88 -13.68
C ILE A 4 -5.55 17.73 -14.44
N GLN A 5 -5.53 17.73 -15.78
CA GLN A 5 -6.11 16.64 -16.57
C GLN A 5 -5.41 15.30 -16.30
N ARG A 6 -4.07 15.31 -16.19
CA ARG A 6 -3.30 14.10 -15.88
C ARG A 6 -3.62 13.56 -14.48
N ASP A 7 -3.69 14.44 -13.49
CA ASP A 7 -3.95 14.06 -12.11
C ASP A 7 -5.39 13.55 -11.95
N THR A 8 -6.38 14.22 -12.56
CA THR A 8 -7.76 13.73 -12.62
C THR A 8 -7.87 12.37 -13.32
N LEU A 9 -7.16 12.17 -14.44
CA LEU A 9 -7.13 10.88 -15.14
C LEU A 9 -6.52 9.77 -14.27
N ALA A 10 -5.43 10.08 -13.55
CA ALA A 10 -4.80 9.14 -12.63
C ALA A 10 -5.75 8.74 -11.50
N TYR A 11 -6.42 9.71 -10.85
CA TYR A 11 -7.40 9.40 -9.82
C TYR A 11 -8.61 8.64 -10.37
N ALA A 12 -9.09 8.97 -11.57
CA ALA A 12 -10.19 8.25 -12.21
C ALA A 12 -9.80 6.78 -12.49
N LEU A 13 -8.56 6.53 -12.93
CA LEU A 13 -8.04 5.17 -13.11
C LEU A 13 -7.95 4.42 -11.78
N ILE A 14 -7.49 5.07 -10.71
CA ILE A 14 -7.44 4.49 -9.36
C ILE A 14 -8.84 4.14 -8.87
N VAL A 15 -9.84 5.02 -9.07
CA VAL A 15 -11.25 4.76 -8.74
C VAL A 15 -11.76 3.53 -9.50
N LEU A 16 -11.54 3.48 -10.82
CA LEU A 16 -11.95 2.34 -11.63
C LEU A 16 -11.30 1.05 -11.16
N ALA A 17 -9.99 1.05 -10.92
CA ALA A 17 -9.26 -0.10 -10.42
C ALA A 17 -9.77 -0.56 -9.06
N SER A 18 -10.04 0.37 -8.13
CA SER A 18 -10.62 0.05 -6.81
C SER A 18 -12.00 -0.58 -6.93
N VAL A 19 -12.86 -0.07 -7.81
CA VAL A 19 -14.20 -0.63 -8.03
C VAL A 19 -14.09 -2.05 -8.61
N VAL A 20 -13.21 -2.27 -9.59
CA VAL A 20 -12.97 -3.61 -10.16
C VAL A 20 -12.44 -4.58 -9.09
N LEU A 21 -11.53 -4.12 -8.22
CA LEU A 21 -10.99 -4.93 -7.14
C LEU A 21 -12.08 -5.33 -6.13
N LEU A 22 -12.90 -4.38 -5.68
CA LEU A 22 -13.96 -4.64 -4.69
C LEU A 22 -15.12 -5.46 -5.26
N ALA A 23 -15.54 -5.16 -6.48
CA ALA A 23 -16.72 -5.80 -7.07
C ALA A 23 -16.42 -7.18 -7.69
N TRP A 24 -15.18 -7.43 -8.12
CA TRP A 24 -14.85 -8.63 -8.88
C TRP A 24 -13.62 -9.38 -8.36
N ALA A 25 -12.47 -8.71 -8.22
CA ALA A 25 -11.23 -9.45 -7.94
C ALA A 25 -11.23 -10.07 -6.53
N ILE A 26 -11.57 -9.29 -5.50
CA ILE A 26 -11.58 -9.78 -4.12
C ILE A 26 -12.64 -10.88 -3.95
N PRO A 27 -13.91 -10.72 -4.39
CA PRO A 27 -14.90 -11.79 -4.29
C PRO A 27 -14.53 -13.06 -5.06
N LYS A 28 -13.86 -12.94 -6.22
CA LYS A 28 -13.55 -14.09 -7.08
C LYS A 28 -12.31 -14.87 -6.66
N TYR A 29 -11.29 -14.20 -6.15
CA TYR A 29 -9.98 -14.80 -5.87
C TYR A 29 -9.70 -15.01 -4.37
N THR A 30 -10.59 -14.58 -3.48
CA THR A 30 -10.45 -14.88 -2.05
C THR A 30 -11.00 -16.26 -1.72
N PRO A 31 -10.25 -17.12 -1.00
CA PRO A 31 -10.74 -18.44 -0.59
C PRO A 31 -11.95 -18.32 0.36
N PRO A 32 -12.82 -19.35 0.40
CA PRO A 32 -13.97 -19.37 1.30
C PRO A 32 -13.52 -19.25 2.75
N TYR A 33 -14.21 -18.40 3.50
CA TYR A 33 -13.89 -18.13 4.90
C TYR A 33 -14.20 -19.36 5.76
N PRO A 34 -13.23 -19.89 6.53
CA PRO A 34 -13.41 -21.14 7.28
C PRO A 34 -14.26 -20.99 8.56
N GLY A 35 -14.84 -19.81 8.82
CA GLY A 35 -15.75 -19.59 9.95
C GLY A 35 -15.06 -19.20 11.26
N TYR A 36 -13.73 -19.13 11.29
CA TYR A 36 -12.96 -18.70 12.46
C TYR A 36 -11.88 -17.66 12.10
N GLY A 37 -11.63 -16.76 13.05
CA GLY A 37 -10.66 -15.68 12.92
C GLY A 37 -11.17 -14.47 12.12
N ALA A 38 -10.27 -13.69 11.53
CA ALA A 38 -10.64 -12.62 10.60
C ALA A 38 -10.82 -13.16 9.17
N SER A 39 -11.79 -12.60 8.44
CA SER A 39 -11.99 -12.95 7.03
C SER A 39 -10.75 -12.60 6.19
N PRO A 40 -10.26 -13.50 5.32
CA PRO A 40 -9.17 -13.21 4.39
C PRO A 40 -9.45 -12.01 3.47
N ALA A 41 -10.73 -11.71 3.22
CA ALA A 41 -11.14 -10.56 2.42
C ALA A 41 -11.08 -9.23 3.19
N LEU A 42 -11.00 -9.25 4.53
CA LEU A 42 -11.15 -8.05 5.36
C LEU A 42 -10.07 -7.00 5.06
N VAL A 43 -8.80 -7.41 5.11
CA VAL A 43 -7.68 -6.48 4.90
C VAL A 43 -7.67 -5.92 3.47
N PRO A 44 -7.81 -6.74 2.41
CA PRO A 44 -7.96 -6.23 1.04
C PRO A 44 -9.16 -5.28 0.88
N ASN A 45 -10.32 -5.62 1.43
CA ASN A 45 -11.53 -4.79 1.32
C ASN A 45 -11.31 -3.42 1.96
N VAL A 46 -10.78 -3.37 3.19
CA VAL A 46 -10.54 -2.12 3.90
C VAL A 46 -9.49 -1.28 3.16
N ALA A 47 -8.37 -1.89 2.74
CA ALA A 47 -7.30 -1.18 2.04
C ALA A 47 -7.81 -0.55 0.72
N VAL A 48 -8.53 -1.31 -0.10
CA VAL A 48 -9.06 -0.82 -1.37
C VAL A 48 -10.20 0.19 -1.15
N ALA A 49 -11.05 0.01 -0.14
CA ALA A 49 -12.09 0.97 0.20
C ALA A 49 -11.50 2.32 0.62
N VAL A 50 -10.47 2.34 1.46
CA VAL A 50 -9.76 3.58 1.84
C VAL A 50 -9.13 4.24 0.61
N MET A 51 -8.47 3.45 -0.25
CA MET A 51 -7.90 3.98 -1.51
C MET A 51 -8.97 4.61 -2.40
N LEU A 52 -10.13 3.97 -2.53
CA LEU A 52 -11.27 4.49 -3.30
C LEU A 52 -11.76 5.81 -2.72
N VAL A 53 -12.00 5.87 -1.40
CA VAL A 53 -12.47 7.08 -0.72
C VAL A 53 -11.49 8.24 -0.95
N MET A 54 -10.19 8.00 -0.75
CA MET A 54 -9.16 9.03 -0.95
C MET A 54 -9.09 9.52 -2.40
N ALA A 55 -9.20 8.62 -3.38
CA ALA A 55 -9.20 8.99 -4.80
C ALA A 55 -10.45 9.80 -5.18
N VAL A 56 -11.63 9.41 -4.69
CA VAL A 56 -12.88 10.17 -4.89
C VAL A 56 -12.79 11.56 -4.27
N LEU A 57 -12.30 11.66 -3.02
CA LEU A 57 -12.11 12.96 -2.36
C LEU A 57 -11.16 13.86 -3.13
N ALA A 58 -10.08 13.32 -3.71
CA ALA A 58 -9.14 14.09 -4.53
C ALA A 58 -9.81 14.65 -5.82
N ILE A 59 -10.64 13.84 -6.49
CA ILE A 59 -11.42 14.29 -7.67
C ILE A 59 -12.43 15.37 -7.26
N VAL A 60 -13.19 15.14 -6.18
CA VAL A 60 -14.18 16.10 -5.69
C VAL A 60 -13.52 17.43 -5.34
N ARG A 61 -12.38 17.41 -4.62
CA ARG A 61 -11.61 18.62 -4.30
C ARG A 61 -11.17 19.36 -5.56
N THR A 62 -10.72 18.63 -6.58
CA THR A 62 -10.26 19.21 -7.85
C THR A 62 -11.42 19.87 -8.62
N GLU A 63 -12.57 19.21 -8.66
CA GLU A 63 -13.77 19.71 -9.34
C GLU A 63 -14.42 20.89 -8.60
N VAL A 64 -14.46 20.87 -7.26
CA VAL A 64 -14.97 21.98 -6.45
C VAL A 64 -14.12 23.23 -6.65
N ALA A 65 -12.80 23.10 -6.66
CA ALA A 65 -11.91 24.23 -6.92
C ALA A 65 -12.08 24.78 -8.33
N ARG A 66 -12.22 23.90 -9.34
CA ARG A 66 -12.50 24.30 -10.73
C ARG A 66 -13.79 25.11 -10.83
N ARG A 67 -14.85 24.70 -10.13
CA ARG A 67 -16.16 25.39 -10.11
C ARG A 67 -16.15 26.71 -9.36
N ARG A 68 -15.36 26.82 -8.27
CA ARG A 68 -15.26 28.06 -7.49
C ARG A 68 -14.39 29.13 -8.15
N GLY A 69 -13.82 28.86 -9.33
CA GLY A 69 -12.93 29.80 -10.04
C GLY A 69 -11.63 30.09 -9.27
N THR A 70 -11.46 29.49 -8.10
CA THR A 70 -10.21 29.48 -7.35
C THR A 70 -9.27 28.65 -8.20
N ARG A 71 -8.25 29.28 -8.80
CA ARG A 71 -7.07 28.51 -9.21
C ARG A 71 -6.67 27.75 -7.95
N LEU A 72 -6.77 26.42 -7.97
CA LEU A 72 -6.05 25.61 -6.98
C LEU A 72 -4.64 26.17 -7.02
N ASP A 73 -4.24 26.89 -5.98
CA ASP A 73 -2.98 27.59 -5.94
C ASP A 73 -1.94 26.60 -6.44
N ALA A 74 -1.38 26.87 -7.61
CA ALA A 74 -0.33 26.04 -8.20
C ALA A 74 0.93 26.03 -7.31
N GLU A 75 0.89 26.75 -6.19
CA GLU A 75 2.01 27.17 -5.35
C GLU A 75 1.74 27.00 -3.85
N LYS A 76 0.82 26.12 -3.45
CA LYS A 76 0.89 25.51 -2.12
C LYS A 76 0.63 24.02 -2.25
N SER A 77 1.64 23.34 -2.78
CA SER A 77 1.98 22.06 -2.17
C SER A 77 2.14 22.37 -0.67
N GLU A 78 1.41 21.65 0.16
CA GLU A 78 1.59 21.63 1.61
C GLU A 78 2.97 21.07 2.02
N PHE A 79 3.83 20.83 1.02
CA PHE A 79 5.22 20.41 1.11
C PHE A 79 6.06 21.40 0.28
N PRO A 80 6.87 22.27 0.90
CA PRO A 80 7.75 23.19 0.18
C PRO A 80 8.67 22.41 -0.76
N GLU A 81 8.99 22.99 -1.93
CA GLU A 81 10.02 22.48 -2.86
C GLU A 81 11.44 22.64 -2.29
N GLU A 82 11.65 22.24 -1.05
CA GLU A 82 12.96 22.23 -0.42
C GLU A 82 13.62 20.86 -0.61
N GLY A 83 14.62 20.85 -1.49
CA GLY A 83 15.82 20.02 -1.38
C GLY A 83 15.63 18.51 -1.21
N GLY A 84 15.78 17.77 -2.31
CA GLY A 84 16.43 16.45 -2.30
C GLY A 84 15.85 15.35 -1.38
N GLY A 85 14.61 15.49 -0.91
CA GLY A 85 13.99 14.57 0.04
C GLY A 85 12.97 13.64 -0.62
N THR A 86 13.13 12.34 -0.36
CA THR A 86 12.18 11.27 -0.67
C THR A 86 10.81 11.56 -0.05
N GLY A 87 9.82 11.94 -0.87
CA GLY A 87 8.49 12.29 -0.37
C GLY A 87 7.39 12.04 -1.40
N PHE A 88 6.44 11.19 -1.01
CA PHE A 88 5.29 10.75 -1.79
C PHE A 88 4.42 11.92 -2.27
N THR A 89 4.54 12.32 -3.54
CA THR A 89 3.46 12.79 -4.45
C THR A 89 4.06 13.50 -5.67
N GLN A 90 4.77 12.75 -6.51
CA GLN A 90 5.24 13.20 -7.82
C GLN A 90 4.63 12.32 -8.93
N VAL A 91 3.35 12.54 -9.25
CA VAL A 91 2.70 11.96 -10.46
C VAL A 91 3.40 12.44 -11.76
N GLY A 92 4.38 13.35 -11.66
CA GLY A 92 5.23 13.79 -12.77
C GLY A 92 6.57 13.06 -12.90
N ARG A 93 6.95 12.18 -11.96
CA ARG A 93 8.25 11.48 -11.99
C ARG A 93 8.12 10.10 -11.35
N LEU A 94 7.23 9.27 -11.90
CA LEU A 94 7.21 7.85 -11.60
C LEU A 94 8.51 7.25 -12.15
N ASP A 95 9.54 7.14 -11.32
CA ASP A 95 10.59 6.15 -11.55
C ASP A 95 9.94 4.78 -11.33
N ILE A 96 9.28 4.27 -12.38
CA ILE A 96 8.55 2.99 -12.39
C ILE A 96 9.47 1.88 -11.88
N LEU A 97 10.77 1.97 -12.21
CA LEU A 97 11.82 1.09 -11.69
C LEU A 97 11.96 1.13 -10.17
N HIS A 98 11.86 2.31 -9.55
CA HIS A 98 11.96 2.47 -8.10
C HIS A 98 10.73 1.90 -7.39
N LEU A 99 9.54 2.06 -7.97
CA LEU A 99 8.32 1.43 -7.45
C LEU A 99 8.35 -0.09 -7.62
N LEU A 100 8.81 -0.57 -8.79
CA LEU A 100 8.94 -1.99 -9.09
C LEU A 100 9.89 -2.69 -8.10
N LYS A 101 10.96 -2.00 -7.70
CA LYS A 101 11.90 -2.47 -6.68
C LYS A 101 11.24 -2.83 -5.35
N TYR A 102 10.12 -2.20 -4.98
CA TYR A 102 9.36 -2.53 -3.76
C TYR A 102 8.20 -3.50 -4.03
N MET A 103 7.61 -3.44 -5.23
CA MET A 103 6.51 -4.32 -5.63
C MET A 103 6.98 -5.78 -5.77
N VAL A 104 8.19 -6.00 -6.30
CA VAL A 104 8.77 -7.34 -6.47
C VAL A 104 8.94 -8.09 -5.13
N PRO A 105 9.58 -7.50 -4.09
CA PRO A 105 9.62 -8.07 -2.74
C PRO A 105 8.24 -8.40 -2.18
N ALA A 106 7.26 -7.52 -2.38
CA ALA A 106 5.91 -7.73 -1.86
C ALA A 106 5.21 -8.90 -2.54
N ALA A 107 5.36 -9.05 -3.86
CA ALA A 107 4.86 -10.20 -4.59
C ALA A 107 5.57 -11.51 -4.16
N LEU A 108 6.89 -11.46 -3.99
CA LEU A 108 7.68 -12.59 -3.50
C LEU A 108 7.29 -13.01 -2.08
N PHE A 109 6.93 -12.06 -1.22
CA PHE A 109 6.48 -12.35 0.14
C PHE A 109 5.20 -13.20 0.16
N VAL A 110 4.24 -12.91 -0.72
CA VAL A 110 3.01 -13.71 -0.85
C VAL A 110 3.33 -15.15 -1.25
N VAL A 111 4.23 -15.34 -2.21
CA VAL A 111 4.70 -16.68 -2.63
C VAL A 111 5.45 -17.37 -1.49
N GLY A 112 6.28 -16.63 -0.75
CA GLY A 112 7.08 -17.13 0.38
C GLY A 112 6.22 -17.67 1.52
N ILE A 113 5.13 -16.96 1.88
CA ILE A 113 4.22 -17.42 2.95
C ILE A 113 3.70 -18.83 2.64
N HIS A 114 3.41 -19.12 1.37
CA HIS A 114 2.90 -20.44 0.95
C HIS A 114 3.97 -21.53 0.98
N THR A 115 5.24 -21.22 0.70
CA THR A 115 6.30 -22.24 0.52
C THR A 115 7.11 -22.50 1.78
N VAL A 116 7.48 -21.45 2.52
CA VAL A 116 8.40 -21.53 3.68
C VAL A 116 7.69 -21.22 5.00
N GLY A 117 6.45 -20.73 4.93
CA GLY A 117 5.69 -20.30 6.10
C GLY A 117 5.88 -18.83 6.44
N TYR A 118 5.03 -18.33 7.35
CA TYR A 118 4.92 -16.90 7.63
C TYR A 118 6.16 -16.30 8.28
N ILE A 119 6.72 -16.94 9.32
CA ILE A 119 7.80 -16.33 10.14
C ILE A 119 9.05 -16.08 9.30
N ALA A 120 9.53 -17.11 8.59
CA ALA A 120 10.71 -17.01 7.74
C ALA A 120 10.50 -16.00 6.59
N SER A 121 9.34 -16.03 5.94
CA SER A 121 9.02 -15.14 4.84
C SER A 121 8.88 -13.69 5.29
N ALA A 122 8.26 -13.45 6.45
CA ALA A 122 8.03 -12.11 6.97
C ALA A 122 9.33 -11.47 7.46
N LEU A 123 10.21 -12.25 8.09
CA LEU A 123 11.56 -11.79 8.45
C LEU A 123 12.37 -11.43 7.20
N GLY A 124 12.43 -12.33 6.22
CA GLY A 124 13.15 -12.08 4.96
C GLY A 124 12.62 -10.85 4.23
N PHE A 125 11.29 -10.71 4.15
CA PHE A 125 10.65 -9.54 3.54
C PHE A 125 10.96 -8.24 4.28
N MET A 126 10.86 -8.22 5.62
CA MET A 126 11.15 -7.02 6.41
C MET A 126 12.62 -6.62 6.36
N LEU A 127 13.55 -7.58 6.35
CA LEU A 127 14.98 -7.32 6.18
C LEU A 127 15.25 -6.71 4.81
N LEU A 128 14.66 -7.31 3.76
CA LEU A 128 14.88 -6.89 2.38
C LEU A 128 14.28 -5.50 2.14
N LEU A 129 13.05 -5.21 2.58
CA LEU A 129 12.46 -3.89 2.45
C LEU A 129 13.27 -2.81 3.17
N GLN A 130 13.66 -3.04 4.42
CA GLN A 130 14.46 -2.06 5.17
C GLN A 130 15.82 -1.79 4.51
N TYR A 131 16.43 -2.82 3.92
CA TYR A 131 17.64 -2.66 3.13
C TYR A 131 17.39 -1.82 1.86
N LEU A 132 16.30 -2.08 1.12
CA LEU A 132 15.95 -1.33 -0.09
C LEU A 132 15.63 0.14 0.20
N VAL A 133 15.00 0.41 1.36
CA VAL A 133 14.71 1.77 1.88
C VAL A 133 15.99 2.51 2.29
N GLY A 134 17.13 1.81 2.43
CA GLY A 134 18.44 2.42 2.65
C GLY A 134 18.86 2.45 4.12
N ALA A 135 18.25 1.65 4.99
CA ALA A 135 18.79 1.45 6.34
C ALA A 135 20.18 0.80 6.23
N ARG A 136 21.21 1.42 6.83
CA ARG A 136 22.61 0.94 6.77
C ARG A 136 23.10 0.31 8.07
N SER A 137 22.34 0.43 9.16
CA SER A 137 22.69 -0.15 10.46
C SER A 137 22.08 -1.53 10.61
N HIS A 138 22.89 -2.57 10.40
CA HIS A 138 22.48 -3.97 10.47
C HIS A 138 21.73 -4.33 11.77
N ILE A 139 22.18 -3.79 12.91
CA ILE A 139 21.55 -4.04 14.23
C ILE A 139 20.12 -3.49 14.27
N ARG A 140 19.90 -2.27 13.76
CA ARG A 140 18.57 -1.65 13.73
C ARG A 140 17.62 -2.40 12.80
N ILE A 141 18.11 -2.82 11.64
CA ILE A 141 17.32 -3.59 10.66
C ILE A 141 16.85 -4.91 11.28
N LEU A 142 17.77 -5.63 11.92
CA LEU A 142 17.45 -6.89 12.58
C LEU A 142 16.44 -6.68 13.71
N ALA A 143 16.69 -5.72 14.61
CA ALA A 143 15.80 -5.45 15.73
C ALA A 143 14.38 -5.07 15.28
N ILE A 144 14.25 -4.14 14.32
CA ILE A 144 12.95 -3.71 13.79
C ILE A 144 12.25 -4.87 13.08
N SER A 145 12.97 -5.67 12.29
CA SER A 145 12.37 -6.82 11.60
C SER A 145 11.82 -7.85 12.58
N VAL A 146 12.57 -8.21 13.61
CA VAL A 146 12.14 -9.19 14.63
C VAL A 146 10.95 -8.65 15.42
N ILE A 147 11.03 -7.41 15.91
CA ILE A 147 9.97 -6.79 16.70
C ILE A 147 8.69 -6.67 15.87
N ALA A 148 8.78 -6.18 14.64
CA ALA A 148 7.61 -5.99 13.78
C ALA A 148 6.96 -7.31 13.39
N VAL A 149 7.76 -8.34 13.05
CA VAL A 149 7.22 -9.67 12.72
C VAL A 149 6.59 -10.32 13.94
N ALA A 150 7.21 -10.23 15.11
CA ALA A 150 6.66 -10.75 16.36
C ALA A 150 5.36 -10.05 16.75
N LEU A 151 5.31 -8.72 16.65
CA LEU A 151 4.11 -7.94 16.90
C LEU A 151 2.99 -8.33 15.94
N MET A 152 3.29 -8.42 14.64
CA MET A 152 2.30 -8.79 13.64
C MET A 152 1.79 -10.23 13.84
N TYR A 153 2.69 -11.16 14.18
CA TYR A 153 2.32 -12.52 14.57
C TYR A 153 1.35 -12.52 15.77
N ALA A 154 1.68 -11.76 16.82
CA ALA A 154 0.82 -11.65 18.00
C ALA A 154 -0.55 -11.07 17.67
N VAL A 155 -0.62 -10.02 16.84
CA VAL A 155 -1.89 -9.43 16.39
C VAL A 155 -2.70 -10.42 15.55
N MET A 156 -2.08 -11.12 14.61
CA MET A 156 -2.77 -12.11 13.77
C MET A 156 -3.27 -13.31 14.58
N ARG A 157 -2.44 -13.81 15.51
CA ARG A 157 -2.75 -15.00 16.31
C ARG A 157 -3.71 -14.73 17.46
N TYR A 158 -3.44 -13.69 18.25
CA TYR A 158 -4.21 -13.38 19.46
C TYR A 158 -5.28 -12.30 19.23
N GLY A 159 -5.01 -11.33 18.36
CA GLY A 159 -6.00 -10.29 18.02
C GLY A 159 -7.07 -10.78 17.07
N PHE A 160 -6.67 -11.45 15.98
CA PHE A 160 -7.58 -11.89 14.93
C PHE A 160 -7.89 -13.39 14.95
N GLY A 161 -7.25 -14.20 15.81
CA GLY A 161 -7.53 -15.64 15.90
C GLY A 161 -7.21 -16.43 14.62
N VAL A 162 -6.36 -15.89 13.74
CA VAL A 162 -6.06 -16.49 12.44
C VAL A 162 -5.00 -17.59 12.61
N PRO A 163 -5.17 -18.76 11.97
CA PRO A 163 -4.16 -19.80 11.91
C PRO A 163 -3.07 -19.34 10.94
N ILE A 164 -1.86 -19.18 11.44
CA ILE A 164 -0.75 -18.69 10.63
C ILE A 164 -0.02 -19.92 10.06
N PRO A 165 0.17 -20.03 8.74
CA PRO A 165 0.87 -21.16 8.13
C PRO A 165 2.36 -21.18 8.53
N GLY A 166 2.85 -22.36 8.92
CA GLY A 166 4.26 -22.62 9.24
C GLY A 166 4.65 -22.41 10.71
N LEU A 167 3.93 -23.07 11.63
CA LEU A 167 4.58 -23.60 12.84
C LEU A 167 5.31 -24.90 12.46
#